data_AF-A0A1C6SU32-F1
#
_entry.id   AF-A0A1C6SU32-F1
#
_cell.length_a   1.000
_cell.length_b   1.000
_cell.length_c   1.000
_cell.angle_alpha   90.00
_cell.angle_beta   90.00
_cell.angle_gamma   90.00
#
_symmetry.space_group_name_H-M   'P 1'
#
loop_
_entity.id
_entity.type
_entity.pdbx_description
1 polymer ?
#
loop_
_entity_poly.entity_id
_entity_poly.type
_entity_poly.pdbx_seq_one_letter_code
_entity_poly.pdbx_strand_id
1 'polypeptide(L)'
;MSDVSSALGVRLYPDLVEAGGLASALAETAARHQLDVGRVTAPEQGRSRFTCAELTSEPGTVCVGLGSQARYFMIDVRVAGQVQARGDATDLAQVAQVVAAWRGGATLGDLAARFPFMEACRPAPVAQAS
;
A
#
# COMPACT_ATOMS: atom_id res chain seq x y z
N MET A 1 -12.90 13.08 -20.65
CA MET A 1 -11.87 12.25 -19.99
C MET A 1 -12.27 12.16 -18.53
N SER A 2 -12.41 10.98 -17.94
CA SER A 2 -12.92 10.85 -16.56
C SER A 2 -11.93 11.40 -15.53
N ASP A 3 -12.42 11.82 -14.36
CA ASP A 3 -11.56 12.29 -13.25
C ASP A 3 -10.53 11.23 -12.84
N VAL A 4 -10.91 9.94 -12.94
CA VAL A 4 -10.06 8.76 -12.68
C VAL A 4 -8.88 8.72 -13.65
N SER A 5 -9.16 8.81 -14.96
CA SER A 5 -8.14 8.82 -16.03
C SER A 5 -7.11 9.95 -15.84
N SER A 6 -7.59 11.12 -15.45
CA SER A 6 -6.74 12.30 -15.23
C SER A 6 -5.91 12.18 -13.95
N ALA A 7 -6.44 11.55 -12.89
CA ALA A 7 -5.75 11.38 -11.62
C ALA A 7 -4.67 10.30 -11.68
N LEU A 8 -4.96 9.19 -12.36
CA LEU A 8 -4.05 8.04 -12.46
C LEU A 8 -3.05 8.17 -13.61
N GLY A 9 -3.36 8.97 -14.63
CA GLY A 9 -2.60 8.96 -15.87
C GLY A 9 -2.80 7.62 -16.60
N VAL A 10 -3.78 7.57 -17.51
CA VAL A 10 -4.17 6.38 -18.29
C VAL A 10 -2.99 5.62 -18.90
N ARG A 11 -1.88 6.32 -19.23
CA ARG A 11 -0.68 5.70 -19.79
C ARG A 11 0.10 4.84 -18.78
N LEU A 12 0.10 5.21 -17.50
CA LEU A 12 0.85 4.50 -16.45
C LEU A 12 0.01 3.44 -15.74
N TYR A 13 -1.28 3.73 -15.53
CA TYR A 13 -2.18 2.88 -14.76
C TYR A 13 -3.54 2.64 -15.45
N PRO A 14 -3.56 2.09 -16.68
CA PRO A 14 -4.82 1.83 -17.38
C PRO A 14 -5.70 0.81 -16.65
N ASP A 15 -5.10 -0.21 -16.07
CA ASP A 15 -5.75 -1.24 -15.26
C ASP A 15 -6.42 -0.68 -14.01
N LEU A 16 -5.78 0.27 -13.31
CA LEU A 16 -6.38 0.92 -12.14
C LEU A 16 -7.54 1.83 -12.54
N VAL A 17 -7.51 2.41 -13.74
CA VAL A 17 -8.62 3.21 -14.27
C VAL A 17 -9.83 2.32 -14.52
N GLU A 18 -9.63 1.15 -15.13
CA GLU A 18 -10.68 0.15 -15.38
C GLU A 18 -11.31 -0.36 -14.09
N ALA A 19 -10.50 -0.64 -13.07
CA ALA A 19 -10.95 -1.04 -11.75
C ALA A 19 -11.59 0.11 -10.92
N GLY A 20 -11.54 1.35 -11.41
CA GLY A 20 -12.09 2.51 -10.71
C GLY A 20 -11.24 3.08 -9.57
N GLY A 21 -9.97 2.69 -9.47
CA GLY A 21 -9.00 3.20 -8.51
C GLY A 21 -8.13 2.11 -7.86
N LEU A 22 -7.08 2.55 -7.16
CA LEU A 22 -6.12 1.67 -6.49
C LEU A 22 -6.78 0.76 -5.45
N ALA A 23 -7.67 1.29 -4.60
CA ALA A 23 -8.31 0.49 -3.56
C ALA A 23 -9.15 -0.67 -4.13
N SER A 24 -9.95 -0.39 -5.16
CA SER A 24 -10.73 -1.41 -5.87
C SER A 24 -9.83 -2.45 -6.53
N ALA A 25 -8.81 -2.01 -7.27
CA ALA A 25 -7.87 -2.90 -7.94
C ALA A 25 -7.14 -3.82 -6.95
N LEU A 26 -6.77 -3.29 -5.78
CA LEU A 26 -6.09 -4.06 -4.74
C LEU A 26 -7.03 -5.09 -4.12
N ALA A 27 -8.29 -4.73 -3.85
CA ALA A 27 -9.31 -5.66 -3.36
C ALA A 27 -9.59 -6.80 -4.35
N GLU A 28 -9.73 -6.48 -5.65
CA GLU A 28 -9.92 -7.47 -6.70
C GLU A 28 -8.69 -8.39 -6.86
N THR A 29 -7.49 -7.83 -6.77
CA THR A 29 -6.25 -8.60 -6.83
C THR A 29 -6.12 -9.53 -5.63
N ALA A 30 -6.40 -9.06 -4.42
CA ALA A 30 -6.42 -9.90 -3.23
C ALA A 30 -7.41 -11.06 -3.37
N ALA A 31 -8.63 -10.79 -3.87
CA ALA A 31 -9.64 -11.83 -4.12
C ALA A 31 -9.15 -12.88 -5.14
N ARG A 32 -8.58 -12.45 -6.27
CA ARG A 32 -8.02 -13.36 -7.30
C ARG A 32 -6.90 -14.26 -6.76
N HIS A 33 -6.09 -13.75 -5.84
CA HIS A 33 -4.98 -14.47 -5.24
C HIS A 33 -5.33 -15.15 -3.90
N GLN A 34 -6.59 -15.11 -3.47
CA GLN A 34 -7.06 -15.69 -2.21
C GLN A 34 -6.29 -15.17 -0.98
N LEU A 35 -5.97 -13.87 -0.98
CA LEU A 35 -5.23 -13.20 0.10
C LEU A 35 -6.20 -12.45 1.02
N ASP A 36 -6.09 -12.65 2.33
CA ASP A 36 -6.82 -11.82 3.31
C ASP A 36 -6.07 -10.50 3.52
N VAL A 37 -6.57 -9.44 2.89
CA VAL A 37 -6.06 -8.07 3.06
C VAL A 37 -6.97 -7.22 3.96
N GLY A 38 -8.04 -7.80 4.51
CA GLY A 38 -9.04 -7.08 5.29
C GLY A 38 -9.81 -6.04 4.47
N ARG A 39 -10.27 -4.97 5.15
CA ARG A 39 -11.00 -3.88 4.51
C ARG A 39 -10.02 -2.90 3.88
N VAL A 40 -10.11 -2.75 2.56
CA VAL A 40 -9.38 -1.72 1.79
C VAL A 40 -10.22 -0.44 1.77
N THR A 41 -9.64 0.67 2.18
CA THR A 41 -10.26 2.00 2.11
C THR A 41 -9.43 2.94 1.25
N ALA A 42 -10.05 4.02 0.78
CA ALA A 42 -9.38 5.14 0.15
C ALA A 42 -9.93 6.44 0.75
N PRO A 43 -9.18 7.56 0.65
CA PRO A 43 -9.72 8.87 0.99
C PRO A 43 -11.04 9.14 0.24
N GLU A 44 -12.05 9.69 0.91
CA GLU A 44 -13.38 9.86 0.33
C GLU A 44 -13.42 10.93 -0.79
N GLN A 45 -12.51 11.89 -0.74
CA GLN A 45 -12.52 13.08 -1.59
C GLN A 45 -11.16 13.33 -2.27
N GLY A 46 -11.21 14.09 -3.37
CA GLY A 46 -10.03 14.51 -4.12
C GLY A 46 -9.39 13.40 -4.96
N ARG A 47 -8.21 13.68 -5.51
CA ARG A 47 -7.46 12.75 -6.37
C ARG A 47 -6.96 11.51 -5.63
N SER A 48 -6.73 11.62 -4.32
CA SER A 48 -6.24 10.54 -3.48
C SER A 48 -7.20 9.36 -3.40
N ARG A 49 -8.52 9.57 -3.64
CA ARG A 49 -9.50 8.48 -3.69
C ARG A 49 -9.21 7.41 -4.74
N PHE A 50 -8.44 7.76 -5.78
CA PHE A 50 -8.06 6.85 -6.86
C PHE A 50 -6.61 6.38 -6.76
N THR A 51 -5.75 7.15 -6.11
CA THR A 51 -4.29 6.98 -6.12
C THR A 51 -3.73 6.48 -4.79
N CYS A 52 -4.57 6.39 -3.75
CA CYS A 52 -4.22 5.91 -2.42
C CYS A 52 -5.13 4.76 -2.00
N ALA A 53 -4.57 3.79 -1.29
CA ALA A 53 -5.31 2.76 -0.57
C ALA A 53 -4.74 2.60 0.84
N GLU A 54 -5.62 2.34 1.80
CA GLU A 54 -5.27 2.15 3.20
C GLU A 54 -5.90 0.84 3.70
N LEU A 55 -5.11 0.06 4.42
CA LEU A 55 -5.49 -1.25 4.93
C LEU A 55 -5.13 -1.27 6.42
N THR A 56 -6.16 -1.14 7.27
CA THR A 56 -5.99 -1.07 8.73
C THR A 56 -6.13 -2.46 9.35
N SER A 57 -5.18 -2.79 10.22
CA SER A 57 -5.12 -4.03 10.98
C SER A 57 -4.74 -3.74 12.43
N GLU A 58 -4.92 -4.71 13.32
CA GLU A 58 -4.57 -4.55 14.74
C GLU A 58 -3.09 -4.17 14.96
N PRO A 59 -2.10 -4.73 14.23
CA PRO A 59 -0.70 -4.31 14.36
C PRO A 59 -0.40 -2.90 13.82
N GLY A 60 -1.25 -2.34 12.95
CA GLY A 60 -1.01 -1.06 12.30
C GLY A 60 -1.70 -0.93 10.94
N THR A 61 -1.36 0.13 10.22
CA THR A 61 -1.96 0.46 8.91
C THR A 61 -0.92 0.34 7.80
N VAL A 62 -1.30 -0.27 6.68
CA VAL A 62 -0.53 -0.21 5.44
C VAL A 62 -1.14 0.85 4.55
N CYS A 63 -0.36 1.83 4.13
CA CYS A 63 -0.73 2.83 3.15
C CYS A 63 -0.05 2.51 1.82
N VAL A 64 -0.79 2.58 0.73
CA VAL A 64 -0.29 2.31 -0.62
C VAL A 64 -0.55 3.53 -1.48
N GLY A 65 0.49 4.04 -2.13
CA GLY A 65 0.43 5.14 -3.09
C GLY A 65 0.96 4.74 -4.46
N LEU A 66 0.83 5.64 -5.44
CA LEU A 66 1.32 5.45 -6.80
C LEU A 66 2.47 6.38 -7.15
N GLY A 67 3.45 5.84 -7.89
CA GLY A 67 4.47 6.64 -8.54
C GLY A 67 3.89 7.57 -9.62
N SER A 68 4.30 8.84 -9.64
CA SER A 68 3.77 9.82 -10.59
C SER A 68 4.56 9.91 -11.90
N GLN A 69 5.80 9.41 -11.92
CA GLN A 69 6.70 9.49 -13.07
C GLN A 69 6.94 8.13 -13.75
N ALA A 70 6.77 7.03 -13.01
CA ALA A 70 6.92 5.67 -13.49
C ALA A 70 5.91 4.77 -12.77
N ARG A 71 5.59 3.62 -13.37
CA ARG A 71 4.66 2.67 -12.79
C ARG A 71 5.31 1.88 -11.66
N TYR A 72 4.98 2.25 -10.43
CA TYR A 72 5.27 1.47 -9.22
C TYR A 72 4.26 1.84 -8.10
N PHE A 73 4.25 1.02 -7.05
CA PHE A 73 3.39 1.15 -5.87
C PHE A 73 4.28 1.37 -4.65
N MET A 74 4.10 2.50 -4.00
CA MET A 74 4.80 2.83 -2.76
C MET A 74 4.02 2.23 -1.60
N ILE A 75 4.68 1.47 -0.73
CA ILE A 75 4.10 0.83 0.44
C ILE A 75 4.71 1.46 1.67
N ASP A 76 3.88 1.98 2.56
CA ASP A 76 4.24 2.44 3.90
C ASP A 76 3.56 1.56 4.94
N VAL A 77 4.32 0.88 5.79
CA VAL A 77 3.78 0.20 6.98
C VAL A 77 3.90 1.13 8.17
N ARG A 78 2.76 1.47 8.78
CA ARG A 78 2.66 2.43 9.88
C ARG A 78 2.22 1.75 11.15
N VAL A 79 2.98 1.95 12.22
CA VAL A 79 2.63 1.52 13.59
C VAL A 79 2.56 2.77 14.45
N ALA A 80 1.46 2.94 15.20
CA ALA A 80 1.19 4.15 15.97
C ALA A 80 1.33 5.45 15.13
N GLY A 81 0.92 5.41 13.86
CA GLY A 81 0.98 6.54 12.92
C GLY A 81 2.36 6.83 12.32
N GLN A 82 3.42 6.18 12.78
CA GLN A 82 4.79 6.37 12.29
C GLN A 82 5.16 5.31 11.25
N VAL A 83 5.84 5.70 10.16
CA VAL A 83 6.33 4.76 9.14
C VAL A 83 7.48 3.94 9.73
N GLN A 84 7.26 2.65 9.89
CA GLN A 84 8.23 1.69 10.44
C GLN A 84 8.87 0.81 9.37
N ALA A 85 8.23 0.64 8.22
CA ALA A 85 8.84 0.04 7.05
C ALA A 85 8.26 0.66 5.79
N ARG A 86 9.04 0.63 4.71
CA ARG A 86 8.64 1.13 3.40
C ARG A 86 9.18 0.24 2.29
N GLY A 87 8.55 0.28 1.12
CA GLY A 87 9.08 -0.40 -0.06
C GLY A 87 8.35 -0.01 -1.33
N ASP A 88 8.98 -0.31 -2.46
CA ASP A 88 8.42 -0.04 -3.79
C ASP A 88 8.20 -1.36 -4.52
N ALA A 89 6.96 -1.61 -4.94
CA ALA A 89 6.59 -2.79 -5.72
C ALA A 89 6.18 -2.40 -7.14
N THR A 90 6.45 -3.25 -8.12
CA THR A 90 6.01 -3.03 -9.51
C THR A 90 4.72 -3.80 -9.84
N ASP A 91 4.33 -4.72 -8.97
CA ASP A 91 3.15 -5.57 -9.12
C ASP A 91 2.20 -5.42 -7.93
N LEU A 92 0.91 -5.24 -8.23
CA LEU A 92 -0.14 -5.12 -7.23
C LEU A 92 -0.35 -6.41 -6.43
N ALA A 93 -0.01 -7.58 -7.01
CA ALA A 93 -0.02 -8.84 -6.27
C ALA A 93 1.03 -8.86 -5.16
N GLN A 94 2.21 -8.27 -5.38
CA GLN A 94 3.24 -8.13 -4.34
C GLN A 94 2.75 -7.22 -3.21
N VAL A 95 2.05 -6.13 -3.53
CA VAL A 95 1.41 -5.26 -2.54
C VAL A 95 0.41 -6.05 -1.69
N ALA A 96 -0.49 -6.81 -2.33
CA ALA A 96 -1.48 -7.62 -1.63
C ALA A 96 -0.83 -8.68 -0.74
N GLN A 97 0.27 -9.29 -1.16
CA GLN A 97 1.03 -10.26 -0.35
C GLN A 97 1.66 -9.62 0.89
N VAL A 98 2.22 -8.40 0.76
CA VAL A 98 2.76 -7.65 1.91
C VAL A 98 1.65 -7.36 2.92
N VAL A 99 0.49 -6.87 2.45
CA VAL A 99 -0.64 -6.57 3.34
C VAL A 99 -1.15 -7.83 4.02
N ALA A 100 -1.32 -8.93 3.28
CA ALA A 100 -1.80 -10.18 3.86
C ALA A 100 -0.81 -10.76 4.88
N ALA A 101 0.50 -10.65 4.63
CA ALA A 101 1.52 -11.06 5.59
C ALA A 101 1.46 -10.20 6.86
N TRP A 102 1.38 -8.88 6.72
CA TRP A 102 1.27 -7.95 7.84
C TRP A 102 0.02 -8.23 8.69
N ARG A 103 -1.14 -8.37 8.04
CA ARG A 103 -2.40 -8.72 8.69
C ARG A 103 -2.37 -10.09 9.36
N GLY A 104 -1.63 -11.04 8.79
CA GLY A 104 -1.37 -12.36 9.36
C GLY A 104 -0.39 -12.36 10.55
N GLY A 105 0.09 -11.19 10.98
CA GLY A 105 0.97 -11.04 12.15
C GLY A 105 2.47 -11.10 11.83
N ALA A 106 2.88 -10.97 10.56
CA ALA A 106 4.29 -10.87 10.20
C ALA A 106 4.93 -9.65 10.88
N THR A 107 6.13 -9.81 11.43
CA THR A 107 6.90 -8.70 11.98
C THR A 107 7.54 -7.87 10.86
N LEU A 108 8.05 -6.68 11.20
CA LEU A 108 8.81 -5.87 10.23
C LEU A 108 10.05 -6.61 9.69
N GLY A 109 10.69 -7.42 10.54
CA GLY A 109 11.80 -8.28 10.13
C GLY A 109 11.37 -9.37 9.15
N ASP A 110 10.22 -10.00 9.40
CA ASP A 110 9.66 -11.00 8.49
C ASP A 110 9.29 -10.38 7.13
N LEU A 111 8.73 -9.17 7.14
CA LEU A 111 8.42 -8.45 5.90
C LEU A 111 9.69 -8.15 5.10
N ALA A 112 10.75 -7.63 5.72
CA ALA A 112 12.02 -7.37 5.05
C ALA A 112 12.71 -8.66 4.55
N ALA A 113 12.60 -9.76 5.29
CA ALA A 113 13.16 -11.05 4.89
C ALA A 113 12.39 -11.70 3.74
N ARG A 114 11.05 -11.61 3.75
CA ARG A 114 10.17 -12.21 2.73
C ARG A 114 10.06 -11.38 1.46
N PHE A 115 10.16 -10.05 1.59
CA PHE A 115 9.98 -9.10 0.51
C PHE A 115 11.24 -8.23 0.40
N PRO A 116 12.19 -8.58 -0.49
CA PRO A 116 13.50 -7.89 -0.57
C PRO A 116 13.43 -6.40 -0.96
N PHE A 117 12.27 -5.94 -1.44
CA PHE A 117 11.99 -4.53 -1.74
C PHE A 117 11.48 -3.74 -0.53
N MET A 118 11.22 -4.40 0.60
CA MET A 118 10.80 -3.78 1.85
C MET A 118 12.02 -3.55 2.76
N GLU A 119 12.09 -2.35 3.32
CA GLU A 119 13.11 -1.94 4.26
C GLU A 119 12.46 -1.47 5.56
N ALA A 120 12.94 -1.98 6.69
CA ALA A 120 12.57 -1.44 7.99
C ALA A 120 13.23 -0.07 8.19
N CYS A 121 12.40 0.93 8.50
CA CYS A 121 12.88 2.23 8.93
C CYS A 121 13.59 2.05 10.26
N ARG A 122 14.84 2.52 10.37
CA ARG A 122 15.53 2.55 11.66
C ARG A 122 14.69 3.41 12.62
N PRO A 123 14.41 2.95 13.84
CA PRO A 123 13.78 3.82 14.83
C PRO A 123 14.67 5.06 15.00
N ALA A 124 14.08 6.25 14.90
CA ALA A 124 14.77 7.45 15.37
C ALA A 124 15.17 7.19 16.83
N PRO A 125 16.40 7.53 17.26
CA PRO A 125 16.76 7.39 18.66
C PRO A 125 15.73 8.19 19.47
N VAL A 126 15.01 7.49 20.33
CA VAL A 126 14.10 8.12 21.29
C VAL A 126 15.00 8.99 22.16
N ALA A 127 14.98 10.30 21.96
CA ALA A 127 15.53 11.22 22.93
C ALA A 127 14.68 11.03 24.20
N GLN A 128 15.21 10.29 25.18
CA GLN A 128 14.63 10.26 26.52
C GLN A 128 14.67 11.70 27.03
N ALA A 129 13.51 12.35 27.06
CA ALA A 129 13.32 13.55 27.83
C ALA A 129 13.18 13.12 29.30
N SER A 130 14.13 13.56 30.11
CA SER A 130 14.22 13.38 31.57
C SER A 130 13.06 14.02 32.33
#